data_AF-A0A7V3WZF3-F1
#
_entry.id   AF-A0A7V3WZF3-F1
#
_cell.length_a   1.000
_cell.length_b   1.000
_cell.length_c   1.000
_cell.angle_alpha   90.00
_cell.angle_beta   90.00
_cell.angle_gamma   90.00
#
_symmetry.space_group_name_H-M   'P 1'
#
loop_
_entity.id
_entity.type
_entity.pdbx_description
1 polymer ?
#
loop_
_entity_poly.entity_id
_entity_poly.type
_entity_poly.pdbx_seq_one_letter_code
_entity_poly.pdbx_strand_id
1 'polypeptide(L)'
;MNIRKLQQMIACLMVAVAVVVLGGCGKSGVPAPKTYQIPMKGPLDEAKSLLENYASGAPLGSEASRFQDLVDAVRKTDPAKADILEKGFAELQKTPPQGLAGKAKEILNALNK
;
A
#
# COMPACT_ATOMS: atom_id res chain seq x y z
N MET A 1 8.31 -12.09 -68.07
CA MET A 1 7.97 -11.18 -66.95
C MET A 1 8.68 -9.85 -67.17
N ASN A 2 7.94 -8.74 -67.33
CA ASN A 2 8.50 -7.46 -67.80
C ASN A 2 9.08 -6.64 -66.64
N ILE A 3 10.39 -6.37 -66.68
CA ILE A 3 11.17 -5.68 -65.62
C ILE A 3 10.56 -4.30 -65.25
N ARG A 4 9.95 -3.61 -66.22
CA ARG A 4 9.25 -2.34 -66.01
C ARG A 4 7.99 -2.46 -65.13
N LYS A 5 7.25 -3.58 -65.23
CA LYS A 5 6.07 -3.84 -64.38
C LYS A 5 6.49 -4.20 -62.95
N LEU A 6 7.66 -4.83 -62.78
CA LEU A 6 8.23 -5.13 -61.47
C LEU A 6 8.68 -3.85 -60.74
N GLN A 7 9.29 -2.89 -61.45
CA GLN A 7 9.65 -1.58 -60.88
C GLN A 7 8.43 -0.74 -60.49
N GLN A 8 7.34 -0.78 -61.27
CA GLN A 8 6.10 -0.06 -60.94
C GLN A 8 5.37 -0.66 -59.72
N MET A 9 5.40 -1.99 -59.54
CA MET A 9 4.81 -2.61 -58.35
C MET A 9 5.60 -2.34 -57.06
N ILE A 10 6.94 -2.30 -57.14
CA ILE A 10 7.81 -1.99 -55.99
C ILE A 10 7.63 -0.52 -55.55
N ALA A 11 7.45 0.40 -56.50
CA ALA A 11 7.22 1.82 -56.20
C ALA A 11 5.88 2.05 -55.48
N CYS A 12 4.79 1.39 -55.91
CA CYS A 12 3.50 1.47 -55.21
C CYS A 12 3.53 0.85 -53.81
N LEU A 13 4.32 -0.20 -53.61
CA LEU A 13 4.47 -0.84 -52.29
C LEU A 13 5.24 0.05 -51.31
N MET A 14 6.26 0.78 -51.76
CA MET A 14 7.00 1.71 -50.89
C MET A 14 6.20 2.95 -50.47
N VAL A 15 5.30 3.46 -51.33
CA VAL A 15 4.43 4.59 -50.98
C VAL A 15 3.36 4.20 -49.96
N ALA A 16 2.86 2.96 -50.00
CA ALA A 16 1.87 2.47 -49.04
C ALA A 16 2.45 2.27 -47.62
N VAL A 17 3.74 1.92 -47.50
CA VAL A 17 4.41 1.75 -46.19
C VAL A 17 4.70 3.09 -45.52
N ALA A 18 4.96 4.16 -46.29
CA ALA A 18 5.27 5.48 -45.75
C ALA A 18 4.09 6.14 -45.00
N VAL A 19 2.85 5.79 -45.32
CA VAL A 19 1.64 6.38 -44.69
C VAL A 19 1.38 5.79 -43.29
N VAL A 20 1.81 4.55 -43.01
CA VAL A 20 1.57 3.88 -41.71
C VAL A 20 2.50 4.43 -40.61
N VAL A 21 3.68 4.93 -40.97
CA VAL A 21 4.69 5.39 -40.00
C VAL A 21 4.35 6.76 -39.40
N LEU A 22 3.50 7.56 -40.05
CA LEU A 22 3.14 8.91 -39.58
C LEU A 22 1.91 8.96 -38.66
N GLY A 23 1.16 7.87 -38.52
CA GLY A 23 -0.02 7.79 -37.64
C GLY A 23 0.29 7.43 -36.18
N GLY A 24 1.54 7.07 -35.86
CA GLY A 24 1.93 6.47 -34.58
C GLY A 24 2.35 7.45 -33.47
N CYS A 25 2.15 8.76 -33.63
CA CYS A 25 2.50 9.74 -32.60
C CYS A 25 1.25 10.45 -32.04
N GLY A 26 0.23 9.66 -31.69
CA GLY A 26 -0.90 10.13 -30.91
C GLY A 26 -0.46 10.37 -29.48
N LYS A 27 -0.06 11.61 -29.18
CA LYS A 27 0.09 12.24 -27.85
C LYS A 27 0.10 11.24 -26.69
N SER A 28 1.29 10.84 -26.22
CA SER A 28 1.46 10.39 -24.85
C SER A 28 1.17 11.57 -23.91
N GLY A 29 -0.11 11.85 -23.69
CA GLY A 29 -0.54 12.62 -22.55
C GLY A 29 -0.26 11.77 -21.33
N VAL A 30 0.72 12.19 -20.52
CA VAL A 30 0.89 11.66 -19.16
C VAL A 30 -0.49 11.73 -18.50
N PRO A 31 -1.09 10.59 -18.06
CA PRO A 31 -2.37 10.63 -17.37
C PRO A 31 -2.27 11.62 -16.23
N ALA A 32 -3.24 12.53 -16.11
CA ALA A 32 -3.26 13.51 -15.04
C ALA A 32 -3.07 12.77 -13.69
N PRO A 33 -2.19 13.26 -12.80
CA PRO A 33 -1.91 12.60 -11.53
C PRO A 33 -3.22 12.45 -10.76
N LYS A 34 -3.68 11.20 -10.62
CA LYS A 34 -4.84 10.88 -9.79
C LYS A 34 -4.42 11.11 -8.34
N THR A 35 -4.97 12.16 -7.73
CA THR A 35 -4.81 12.40 -6.30
C THR A 35 -5.76 11.44 -5.59
N TYR A 36 -5.21 10.39 -4.99
CA TYR A 36 -5.98 9.49 -4.15
C TYR A 36 -6.01 10.07 -2.74
N GLN A 37 -7.20 10.43 -2.25
CA GLN A 37 -7.40 10.71 -0.84
C GLN A 37 -7.37 9.38 -0.11
N ILE A 38 -6.20 8.99 0.40
CA ILE A 38 -6.11 7.90 1.36
C ILE A 38 -6.58 8.50 2.69
N PRO A 39 -7.72 8.08 3.25
CA PRO A 39 -8.13 8.57 4.55
C PRO A 39 -7.02 8.25 5.55
N MET A 40 -6.38 9.29 6.11
CA MET A 40 -5.44 9.09 7.20
C MET A 40 -6.22 8.51 8.36
N LYS A 41 -6.00 7.22 8.64
CA LYS A 41 -6.47 6.57 9.85
C LYS A 41 -5.86 7.29 11.05
N GLY A 42 -6.65 7.52 12.10
CA GLY A 42 -6.15 8.15 13.32
C GLY A 42 -5.12 7.25 14.03
N PRO A 43 -4.34 7.78 14.98
CA PRO A 43 -3.34 6.98 15.72
C PRO A 43 -3.93 5.74 16.40
N LEU A 44 -5.17 5.85 16.90
CA LEU A 44 -5.84 4.70 17.52
C LEU A 44 -6.23 3.63 16.50
N ASP A 45 -6.65 4.02 15.30
CA ASP A 45 -7.00 3.09 14.23
C ASP A 45 -5.74 2.39 13.67
N GLU A 46 -4.61 3.11 13.61
CA GLU A 46 -3.32 2.52 13.28
C GLU A 46 -2.91 1.47 14.33
N ALA A 47 -3.03 1.80 15.63
CA ALA A 47 -2.75 0.85 16.70
C ALA A 47 -3.64 -0.39 16.64
N LYS A 48 -4.94 -0.20 16.39
CA LYS A 48 -5.88 -1.33 16.19
C LYS A 48 -5.50 -2.17 14.99
N SER A 49 -5.12 -1.56 13.86
CA SER A 49 -4.70 -2.28 12.66
C SER A 49 -3.45 -3.14 12.90
N LEU A 50 -2.48 -2.65 13.68
CA LEU A 50 -1.31 -3.45 14.06
C LEU A 50 -1.70 -4.64 14.93
N LEU A 51 -2.54 -4.40 15.95
CA LEU A 51 -3.04 -5.46 16.82
C LEU A 51 -3.87 -6.49 16.05
N GLU A 52 -4.65 -6.08 15.04
CA GLU A 52 -5.41 -7.00 14.17
C GLU A 52 -4.48 -7.89 13.35
N ASN A 53 -3.38 -7.35 12.83
CA ASN A 53 -2.37 -8.14 12.13
C ASN A 53 -1.76 -9.19 13.07
N TYR A 54 -1.37 -8.81 14.28
CA TYR A 54 -0.83 -9.76 15.26
C TYR A 54 -1.86 -10.78 15.72
N ALA A 55 -3.11 -10.36 15.94
CA ALA A 55 -4.23 -11.24 16.27
C ALA A 55 -4.51 -12.27 15.18
N SER A 56 -4.16 -11.95 13.93
CA SER A 56 -4.23 -12.85 12.77
C SER A 56 -3.02 -13.76 12.61
N GLY A 57 -2.04 -13.67 13.51
CA GLY A 57 -0.85 -14.52 13.53
C GLY A 57 0.38 -13.93 12.85
N ALA A 58 0.35 -12.65 12.44
CA ALA A 58 1.56 -11.98 11.97
C ALA A 58 2.60 -11.90 13.10
N PRO A 59 3.89 -12.16 12.82
CA PRO A 59 4.93 -11.98 13.82
C PRO A 59 5.13 -10.50 14.15
N LEU A 60 5.74 -10.23 15.31
CA LEU A 60 6.14 -8.89 15.69
C LEU A 60 7.26 -8.39 14.75
N GLY A 61 7.03 -7.28 14.04
CA GLY A 61 7.98 -6.71 13.09
C GLY A 61 8.68 -5.44 13.59
N SER A 62 9.35 -4.74 12.67
CA SER A 62 10.11 -3.51 12.94
C SER A 62 9.26 -2.36 13.49
N GLU A 63 7.97 -2.35 13.23
CA GLU A 63 7.00 -1.39 13.75
C GLU A 63 6.95 -1.37 15.28
N ALA A 64 7.34 -2.46 15.95
CA ALA A 64 7.44 -2.53 17.40
C ALA A 64 8.39 -1.48 17.99
N SER A 65 9.38 -1.01 17.22
CA SER A 65 10.27 0.09 17.61
C SER A 65 9.55 1.43 17.78
N ARG A 66 8.35 1.58 17.21
CA ARG A 66 7.56 2.82 17.19
C ARG A 66 6.31 2.74 18.07
N PHE A 67 6.18 1.70 18.87
CA PHE A 67 5.02 1.54 19.77
C PHE A 67 4.87 2.72 20.72
N GLN A 68 5.97 3.27 21.25
CA GLN A 68 5.89 4.43 22.13
C GLN A 68 5.39 5.69 21.39
N ASP A 69 5.90 5.95 20.18
CA ASP A 69 5.44 7.06 19.35
C ASP A 69 3.91 6.99 19.11
N LEU A 70 3.41 5.78 18.90
CA LEU A 70 1.99 5.53 18.65
C LEU A 70 1.15 5.72 19.92
N VAL A 71 1.64 5.26 21.07
CA VAL A 71 1.05 5.54 22.39
C VAL A 71 0.95 7.04 22.64
N ASP A 72 2.04 7.78 22.41
CA ASP A 72 2.10 9.23 22.61
C ASP A 72 1.15 9.97 21.66
N ALA A 73 1.01 9.48 20.42
CA ALA A 73 0.05 10.02 19.46
C ALA A 73 -1.41 9.77 19.90
N VAL A 74 -1.73 8.58 20.39
CA VAL A 74 -3.07 8.27 20.94
C VAL A 74 -3.35 9.08 22.20
N ARG A 75 -2.34 9.27 23.07
CA ARG A 75 -2.48 10.00 24.34
C ARG A 75 -2.94 11.45 24.14
N LYS A 76 -2.62 12.06 22.99
CA LYS A 76 -3.09 13.42 22.63
C LYS A 76 -4.61 13.49 22.42
N THR A 77 -5.26 12.39 22.06
CA THR A 77 -6.70 12.36 21.74
C THR A 77 -7.51 11.53 22.73
N ASP A 78 -6.94 10.44 23.25
CA ASP A 78 -7.59 9.50 24.17
C ASP A 78 -6.55 8.95 25.17
N PRO A 79 -6.30 9.66 26.29
CA PRO A 79 -5.34 9.24 27.30
C PRO A 79 -5.66 7.88 27.92
N ALA A 80 -6.95 7.55 28.08
CA ALA A 80 -7.36 6.28 28.68
C ALA A 80 -7.00 5.09 27.79
N LYS A 81 -7.22 5.20 26.48
CA LYS A 81 -6.79 4.16 25.54
C LYS A 81 -5.28 4.13 25.34
N ALA A 82 -4.59 5.26 25.49
CA ALA A 82 -3.13 5.27 25.49
C ALA A 82 -2.55 4.45 26.66
N ASP A 83 -3.13 4.53 27.86
CA ASP A 83 -2.70 3.71 29.00
C ASP A 83 -2.90 2.21 28.77
N ILE A 84 -3.99 1.84 28.06
CA ILE A 84 -4.24 0.45 27.65
C ILE A 84 -3.19 0.01 26.63
N LEU A 85 -2.90 0.83 25.62
CA LEU A 85 -1.90 0.53 24.59
C LEU A 85 -0.49 0.43 25.16
N GLU A 86 -0.11 1.32 26.06
CA GLU A 86 1.23 1.33 26.68
C GLU A 86 1.52 0.00 27.39
N LYS A 87 0.58 -0.43 28.25
CA LYS A 87 0.68 -1.72 28.94
C LYS A 87 0.61 -2.88 27.96
N GLY A 88 -0.35 -2.83 27.03
CA GLY A 88 -0.57 -3.87 26.04
C GLY A 88 0.66 -4.13 25.16
N PHE A 89 1.26 -3.08 24.59
CA PHE A 89 2.46 -3.18 23.76
C PHE A 89 3.68 -3.66 24.55
N ALA A 90 3.85 -3.22 25.79
CA ALA A 90 4.92 -3.72 26.65
C ALA A 90 4.77 -5.22 26.98
N GLU A 91 3.55 -5.72 27.17
CA GLU A 91 3.27 -7.15 27.32
C GLU A 91 3.49 -7.91 26.01
N LEU A 92 3.07 -7.34 24.89
CA LEU A 92 3.14 -7.96 23.56
C LEU A 92 4.61 -8.19 23.14
N GLN A 93 5.52 -7.25 23.43
CA GLN A 93 6.97 -7.42 23.20
C GLN A 93 7.60 -8.54 24.05
N LYS A 94 7.04 -8.83 25.22
CA LYS A 94 7.50 -9.91 26.12
C LYS A 94 6.82 -11.24 25.83
N THR A 95 5.78 -11.23 25.00
CA THR A 95 4.98 -12.41 24.71
C THR A 95 5.71 -13.28 23.70
N PRO A 96 5.88 -14.59 23.97
CA PRO A 96 6.52 -15.48 23.02
C PRO A 96 5.64 -15.66 21.77
N PRO A 97 6.20 -16.02 20.60
CA PRO A 97 5.47 -16.04 19.33
C PRO A 97 4.14 -16.79 19.36
N GLN A 98 4.07 -17.92 20.06
CA GLN A 98 2.85 -18.73 20.20
C GLN A 98 1.71 -18.03 20.96
N GLY A 99 2.02 -17.04 21.80
CA GLY A 99 1.04 -16.29 22.59
C GLY A 99 0.66 -14.94 21.97
N LEU A 100 1.38 -14.48 20.94
CA LEU A 100 1.27 -13.13 20.39
C LEU A 100 -0.15 -12.82 19.92
N ALA A 101 -0.75 -13.74 19.14
CA ALA A 101 -2.10 -13.57 18.62
C ALA A 101 -3.16 -13.52 19.72
N GLY A 102 -2.99 -14.29 20.79
CA GLY A 102 -3.88 -14.24 21.95
C GLY A 102 -3.80 -12.90 22.67
N LYS A 103 -2.56 -12.45 22.97
CA LYS A 103 -2.32 -11.16 23.63
C LYS A 103 -2.86 -9.97 22.81
N ALA A 104 -2.67 -9.98 21.49
CA ALA A 104 -3.18 -8.92 20.63
C ALA A 104 -4.72 -8.83 20.66
N LYS A 105 -5.43 -9.97 20.69
CA LYS A 105 -6.90 -10.01 20.83
C LYS A 105 -7.38 -9.46 22.16
N GLU A 106 -6.68 -9.78 23.25
CA GLU A 106 -6.99 -9.24 24.58
C GLU A 106 -6.92 -7.71 24.59
N ILE A 107 -5.86 -7.15 24.01
CA ILE A 107 -5.68 -5.69 23.93
C ILE A 107 -6.76 -5.05 23.05
N LEU A 108 -7.06 -5.62 21.88
CA LEU A 108 -8.15 -5.15 21.02
C LEU A 108 -9.50 -5.11 21.74
N ASN A 109 -9.81 -6.16 22.50
CA ASN A 109 -11.03 -6.22 23.29
C ASN A 109 -11.05 -5.13 24.38
N ALA A 110 -9.92 -4.82 25.00
CA ALA A 110 -9.83 -3.74 25.98
C ALA A 110 -10.05 -2.35 25.36
N LEU A 111 -9.61 -2.13 24.11
CA LEU A 111 -9.78 -0.85 23.41
C LEU A 111 -11.19 -0.59 22.86
N ASN A 112 -12.03 -1.61 22.82
CA ASN A 112 -13.41 -1.56 22.33
C ASN A 112 -14.46 -1.50 23.45
N LYS A 113 -14.01 -1.54 24.72
CA LYS A 113 -14.84 -1.25 25.89
C LYS A 113 -14.86 0.25 26.15
#